data_AF-D8QBA2-F1
#
_entry.id   AF-D8QBA2-F1
#
_cell.length_a   1.000
_cell.length_b   1.000
_cell.length_c   1.000
_cell.angle_alpha   90.00
_cell.angle_beta   90.00
_cell.angle_gamma   90.00
#
_symmetry.space_group_name_H-M   'P 1'
#
loop_
_entity.id
_entity.type
_entity.pdbx_description
1 polymer ?
#
loop_
_entity_poly.entity_id
_entity_poly.type
_entity_poly.pdbx_seq_one_letter_code
_entity_poly.pdbx_strand_id
1 'polypeptide(L)'
;MSHATPCATCTLCTSSFPFPDKWLLFPNCGHAFCESCAQTQGDRCPTCRAASFGRPLLRIRGAQIDELGDMRKKLSDTRKQLSGTRMVLEDTRKELVATRKELAAEHAKWDRLKGVLVEYGALEGVMGAVQMKIEEIKADMRARDEQVRRLRECVEGLWKGGVWEEEEEIGRVDGTALAAVWEMKNKIARYIDGWGDAVNEWGARIIFEGKVHSKVDFFALWHWFLVLFPWVLVMLLCWSWTLPSVSAEQLYIPG
;
A
#
# COMPACT_ATOMS: atom_id res chain seq x y z
N MET A 1 73.87 -8.69 -36.52
CA MET A 1 74.99 -8.86 -35.57
C MET A 1 74.88 -10.26 -35.00
N SER A 2 75.81 -11.16 -35.32
CA SER A 2 75.87 -12.51 -34.76
C SER A 2 76.28 -12.40 -33.29
N HIS A 3 75.36 -12.68 -32.37
CA HIS A 3 75.68 -12.76 -30.95
C HIS A 3 76.61 -13.96 -30.74
N ALA A 4 77.86 -13.70 -30.37
CA ALA A 4 78.78 -14.74 -29.96
C ALA A 4 78.20 -15.47 -28.74
N THR A 5 77.92 -16.76 -28.87
CA THR A 5 77.43 -17.58 -27.76
C THR A 5 78.49 -17.58 -26.66
N PRO A 6 78.13 -17.25 -25.41
CA PRO A 6 79.10 -17.24 -24.32
C PRO A 6 79.68 -18.65 -24.14
N CYS A 7 80.99 -18.78 -24.21
CA CYS A 7 81.69 -20.04 -23.92
C CYS A 7 82.21 -20.01 -22.48
N ALA A 8 82.05 -21.13 -21.77
CA ALA A 8 82.68 -21.34 -20.47
C ALA A 8 83.69 -22.48 -20.57
N THR A 9 84.77 -22.41 -19.79
CA THR A 9 85.82 -23.44 -19.78
C THR A 9 85.63 -24.34 -18.57
N CYS A 10 85.54 -25.66 -18.78
CA CYS A 10 85.44 -26.61 -17.67
C CYS A 10 86.77 -26.66 -16.93
N THR A 11 86.74 -26.52 -15.60
CA THR A 11 87.95 -26.52 -14.76
C THR A 11 88.66 -27.88 -14.68
N LEU A 12 88.02 -28.97 -15.11
CA LEU A 12 88.57 -30.33 -15.04
C LEU A 12 89.25 -30.76 -16.33
N CYS A 13 88.58 -30.61 -17.47
CA CYS A 13 89.14 -30.99 -18.77
C CYS A 13 89.66 -29.81 -19.60
N THR A 14 89.62 -28.60 -19.04
CA THR A 14 90.05 -27.34 -19.66
C THR A 14 89.43 -27.05 -21.03
N SER A 15 88.37 -27.77 -21.39
CA SER A 15 87.70 -27.64 -22.67
C SER A 15 86.64 -26.55 -22.59
N SER A 16 86.54 -25.74 -23.64
CA SER A 16 85.54 -24.68 -23.75
C SER A 16 84.27 -25.23 -24.39
N PHE A 17 83.14 -25.03 -23.71
CA PHE A 17 81.82 -25.44 -24.18
C PHE A 17 80.90 -24.23 -24.25
N PRO A 18 79.97 -24.18 -25.22
CA PRO A 18 78.94 -23.14 -25.26
C PRO A 18 78.10 -23.24 -23.98
N PHE A 19 78.03 -22.16 -23.22
CA PHE A 19 77.19 -22.08 -22.05
C PHE A 19 75.76 -21.68 -22.48
N PRO A 20 74.71 -22.34 -21.98
CA PRO A 20 74.71 -23.34 -20.90
C PRO A 20 74.59 -24.79 -21.37
N ASP A 21 74.70 -25.06 -22.66
CA ASP A 21 74.53 -26.41 -23.21
C ASP A 21 75.60 -27.37 -22.67
N LYS A 22 75.16 -28.54 -22.21
CA LYS A 22 76.02 -29.59 -21.63
C LYS A 22 76.73 -29.20 -20.33
N TRP A 23 76.21 -28.23 -19.58
CA TRP A 23 76.67 -27.94 -18.21
C TRP A 23 75.76 -28.57 -17.15
N LEU A 24 76.38 -29.19 -16.16
CA LEU A 24 75.72 -29.74 -14.97
C LEU A 24 76.22 -29.02 -13.72
N LEU A 25 75.29 -28.66 -12.84
CA LEU A 25 75.51 -28.01 -11.54
C LEU A 25 75.38 -29.02 -10.41
N PHE A 26 76.31 -28.95 -9.46
CA PHE A 26 76.17 -29.61 -8.16
C PHE A 26 75.23 -28.81 -7.26
N PRO A 27 74.07 -29.35 -6.84
CA PRO A 27 73.00 -28.57 -6.18
C PRO A 27 73.41 -27.99 -4.82
N ASN A 28 74.37 -28.63 -4.14
CA ASN A 28 74.76 -28.22 -2.78
C ASN A 28 75.85 -27.15 -2.75
N CYS A 29 76.54 -26.89 -3.87
CA CYS A 29 77.65 -25.93 -3.91
C CYS A 29 77.65 -24.99 -5.12
N GLY A 30 76.77 -25.20 -6.11
CA GLY A 30 76.66 -24.34 -7.28
C GLY A 30 77.83 -24.41 -8.28
N HIS A 31 78.81 -25.31 -8.06
CA HIS A 31 79.89 -25.53 -9.02
C HIS A 31 79.35 -26.23 -10.27
N ALA A 32 79.71 -25.70 -11.44
CA ALA A 32 79.30 -26.23 -12.73
C ALA A 32 80.47 -26.90 -13.44
N PHE A 33 80.22 -28.00 -14.13
CA PHE A 33 81.18 -28.68 -14.98
C PHE A 33 80.51 -29.14 -16.27
N CYS A 34 81.30 -29.47 -17.29
CA CYS A 34 80.75 -30.12 -18.47
C CYS A 34 80.19 -31.49 -18.10
N GLU A 35 79.16 -31.92 -18.83
CA GLU A 35 78.38 -33.12 -18.54
C GLU A 35 79.23 -34.38 -18.42
N SER A 36 80.23 -34.55 -19.29
CA SER A 36 81.15 -35.69 -19.23
C SER A 36 81.96 -35.71 -17.93
N CYS A 37 82.60 -34.58 -17.57
CA CYS A 37 83.39 -34.52 -16.33
C CYS A 37 82.52 -34.63 -15.08
N ALA A 38 81.31 -34.08 -15.10
CA ALA A 38 80.39 -34.16 -13.98
C ALA A 38 79.91 -35.60 -13.73
N GLN A 39 79.60 -36.36 -14.79
CA GLN A 39 79.16 -37.76 -14.68
C GLN A 39 80.28 -38.70 -14.20
N THR A 40 81.53 -38.46 -14.62
CA THR A 40 82.68 -39.28 -14.19
C THR A 40 82.97 -39.17 -12.69
N GLN A 41 82.64 -38.04 -12.08
CA GLN A 41 82.99 -37.75 -10.67
C GLN A 41 81.94 -38.27 -9.67
N GLY A 42 80.81 -38.78 -10.18
CA GLY A 42 79.75 -39.39 -9.36
C GLY A 42 79.03 -38.36 -8.49
N ASP A 43 78.97 -38.64 -7.19
CA ASP A 43 78.15 -37.90 -6.22
C ASP A 43 78.91 -36.78 -5.47
N ARG A 44 80.19 -36.52 -5.76
CA ARG A 44 80.97 -35.50 -5.06
C ARG A 44 81.46 -34.41 -5.99
N CYS A 45 81.33 -33.16 -5.55
CA CYS A 45 81.84 -32.01 -6.29
C CYS A 45 83.39 -32.05 -6.36
N PRO A 46 83.98 -31.98 -7.56
CA PRO A 46 85.45 -31.99 -7.71
C PRO A 46 86.16 -30.79 -7.07
N THR A 47 85.51 -29.62 -7.00
CA THR A 47 86.09 -28.40 -6.43
C THR A 47 86.02 -28.38 -4.91
N CYS A 48 84.86 -28.68 -4.32
CA CYS A 48 84.63 -28.50 -2.87
C CYS A 48 84.35 -29.79 -2.10
N ARG A 49 84.31 -30.93 -2.78
CA ARG A 49 84.01 -32.27 -2.23
C ARG A 49 82.64 -32.41 -1.56
N ALA A 50 81.75 -31.43 -1.68
CA ALA A 50 80.38 -31.55 -1.21
C ALA A 50 79.68 -32.73 -1.91
N ALA A 51 79.11 -33.63 -1.12
CA ALA A 51 78.32 -34.75 -1.63
C ALA A 51 76.96 -34.24 -2.14
N SER A 52 76.43 -34.83 -3.20
CA SER A 52 75.08 -34.59 -3.74
C SER A 52 74.01 -35.35 -2.97
N PHE A 53 74.40 -36.30 -2.10
CA PHE A 53 73.50 -37.16 -1.31
C PHE A 53 72.41 -37.82 -2.17
N GLY A 54 72.81 -38.35 -3.33
CA GLY A 54 71.89 -39.01 -4.27
C GLY A 54 70.98 -38.05 -5.04
N ARG A 55 71.13 -36.72 -4.88
CA ARG A 55 70.40 -35.76 -5.70
C ARG A 55 70.99 -35.72 -7.11
N PRO A 56 70.15 -35.77 -8.17
CA PRO A 56 70.63 -35.64 -9.53
C PRO A 56 71.26 -34.26 -9.76
N LEU A 57 72.29 -34.21 -10.59
CA LEU A 57 72.93 -32.96 -10.99
C LEU A 57 71.95 -32.11 -11.83
N LEU A 58 71.96 -30.79 -11.61
CA LEU A 58 71.02 -29.89 -12.27
C LEU A 58 71.59 -29.43 -13.62
N ARG A 59 70.89 -29.71 -14.73
CA ARG A 59 71.27 -29.17 -16.03
C ARG A 59 70.82 -27.72 -16.15
N ILE A 60 71.74 -26.80 -16.42
CA ILE A 60 71.40 -25.41 -16.72
C ILE A 60 70.77 -25.39 -18.12
N ARG A 61 69.47 -25.11 -18.22
CA ARG A 61 68.85 -24.77 -19.50
C ARG A 61 68.77 -23.25 -19.60
N GLY A 62 69.43 -22.67 -20.58
CA GLY A 62 69.59 -21.22 -20.77
C GLY A 62 68.35 -20.45 -21.18
N ALA A 63 67.18 -21.07 -21.16
CA ALA A 63 65.98 -20.52 -21.76
C ALA A 63 64.95 -19.97 -20.75
N GLN A 64 65.12 -20.17 -19.44
CA GLN A 64 64.01 -19.94 -18.50
C GLN A 64 64.02 -18.63 -17.72
N ILE A 65 65.09 -17.81 -17.75
CA ILE A 65 65.11 -16.59 -16.94
C ILE A 65 64.13 -15.53 -17.51
N ASP A 66 64.05 -15.41 -18.83
CA ASP A 66 63.13 -14.47 -19.50
C ASP A 66 61.68 -14.97 -19.44
N GLU A 67 61.44 -16.27 -19.66
CA GLU A 67 60.11 -16.90 -19.52
C GLU A 67 59.56 -16.78 -18.09
N LEU A 68 60.43 -16.90 -17.07
CA LEU A 68 60.05 -16.69 -15.67
C LEU A 68 59.70 -15.22 -15.38
N GLY A 69 60.39 -14.27 -16.03
CA GLY A 69 60.05 -12.85 -15.98
C GLY A 69 58.65 -12.59 -16.53
N ASP A 70 58.35 -13.14 -17.70
CA ASP A 70 57.04 -13.03 -18.36
C ASP A 70 55.93 -13.70 -17.54
N MET A 71 56.18 -14.89 -16.99
CA MET A 71 55.23 -15.56 -16.10
C MET A 71 54.97 -14.77 -14.81
N ARG A 72 56.01 -14.18 -14.21
CA ARG A 72 55.85 -13.31 -13.03
C ARG A 72 54.99 -12.09 -13.36
N LYS A 73 55.22 -11.47 -14.52
CA LYS A 73 54.43 -10.33 -14.99
C LYS A 73 52.98 -10.71 -15.21
N LYS A 74 52.72 -11.83 -15.91
CA LYS A 74 51.37 -12.38 -16.10
C LYS A 74 50.65 -12.65 -14.77
N LEU A 75 51.33 -13.28 -13.80
CA LEU A 75 50.76 -13.53 -12.47
C LEU A 75 50.42 -12.23 -11.72
N SER A 76 51.28 -11.22 -11.81
CA SER A 76 51.00 -9.89 -11.25
C SER A 76 49.77 -9.27 -11.89
N ASP A 77 49.64 -9.34 -13.21
CA ASP A 77 48.50 -8.77 -13.93
C ASP A 77 47.20 -9.53 -13.62
N THR A 78 47.24 -10.86 -13.56
CA THR A 78 46.10 -11.68 -13.12
C THR A 78 45.69 -11.35 -11.67
N ARG A 79 46.65 -11.12 -10.78
CA ARG A 79 46.36 -10.70 -9.39
C ARG A 79 45.66 -9.35 -9.34
N LYS A 80 46.09 -8.38 -10.16
CA LYS A 80 45.43 -7.08 -10.29
C LYS A 80 44.00 -7.23 -10.84
N GLN A 81 43.82 -8.05 -11.87
CA GLN A 81 42.50 -8.34 -12.42
C GLN A 81 41.57 -8.96 -11.37
N LEU A 82 42.03 -9.99 -10.64
CA LEU A 82 41.24 -10.60 -9.56
C LEU A 82 40.86 -9.61 -8.46
N SER A 83 41.77 -8.69 -8.11
CA SER A 83 41.47 -7.61 -7.16
C SER A 83 40.38 -6.68 -7.69
N GLY A 84 40.44 -6.33 -8.98
CA GLY A 84 39.40 -5.53 -9.65
C GLY A 84 38.05 -6.25 -9.68
N THR A 85 38.02 -7.52 -10.06
CA THR A 85 36.79 -8.34 -10.06
C THR A 85 36.19 -8.47 -8.66
N ARG A 86 37.03 -8.59 -7.63
CA ARG A 86 36.57 -8.63 -6.23
C ARG A 86 35.89 -7.34 -5.80
N MET A 87 36.40 -6.18 -6.21
CA MET A 87 35.75 -4.90 -5.92
C MET A 87 34.39 -4.81 -6.60
N VAL A 88 34.31 -5.15 -7.89
CA VAL A 88 33.04 -5.14 -8.63
C VAL A 88 32.00 -6.06 -7.98
N LEU A 89 32.39 -7.27 -7.55
CA LEU A 89 31.48 -8.19 -6.85
C LEU A 89 30.96 -7.62 -5.53
N GLU A 90 31.80 -6.91 -4.78
CA GLU A 90 31.38 -6.28 -3.52
C GLU A 90 30.40 -5.12 -3.77
N ASP A 91 30.60 -4.35 -4.83
CA ASP A 91 29.69 -3.27 -5.21
C ASP A 91 28.35 -3.83 -5.72
N THR A 92 28.37 -4.85 -6.58
CA THR A 92 27.13 -5.55 -7.00
C THR A 92 26.39 -6.17 -5.82
N ARG A 93 27.12 -6.70 -4.82
CA ARG A 93 26.51 -7.22 -3.59
C ARG A 93 25.79 -6.12 -2.80
N LYS A 94 26.38 -4.93 -2.68
CA LYS A 94 25.74 -3.78 -2.00
C LYS A 94 24.48 -3.34 -2.73
N GLU A 95 24.53 -3.26 -4.07
CA GLU A 95 23.36 -2.94 -4.90
C GLU A 95 22.24 -3.96 -4.73
N LEU A 96 22.56 -5.26 -4.68
CA LEU A 96 21.57 -6.31 -4.42
C LEU A 96 20.93 -6.20 -3.02
N VAL A 97 21.68 -5.76 -2.02
CA VAL A 97 21.11 -5.51 -0.68
C VAL A 97 20.19 -4.28 -0.70
N ALA A 98 20.57 -3.22 -1.43
CA ALA A 98 19.73 -2.03 -1.58
C ALA A 98 18.40 -2.34 -2.28
N THR A 99 18.45 -3.03 -3.43
CA THR A 99 17.25 -3.43 -4.19
C THR A 99 16.33 -4.35 -3.38
N ARG A 100 16.88 -5.28 -2.58
CA ARG A 100 16.09 -6.10 -1.66
C ARG A 100 15.35 -5.28 -0.60
N LYS A 101 15.98 -4.22 -0.07
CA LYS A 101 15.34 -3.33 0.90
C LYS A 101 14.20 -2.53 0.27
N GLU A 102 14.41 -2.02 -0.95
CA GLU A 102 13.37 -1.32 -1.72
C GLU A 102 12.19 -2.24 -2.01
N LEU A 103 12.45 -3.48 -2.45
CA LEU A 103 11.40 -4.46 -2.71
C LEU A 103 10.60 -4.81 -1.44
N ALA A 104 11.26 -4.92 -0.28
CA ALA A 104 10.58 -5.13 0.99
C ALA A 104 9.71 -3.93 1.38
N ALA A 105 10.17 -2.69 1.13
CA ALA A 105 9.38 -1.49 1.36
C ALA A 105 8.14 -1.42 0.45
N GLU A 106 8.26 -1.83 -0.81
CA GLU A 106 7.13 -1.94 -1.74
C GLU A 106 6.12 -3.02 -1.32
N HIS A 107 6.58 -4.18 -0.84
CA HIS A 107 5.68 -5.19 -0.28
C HIS A 107 4.90 -4.65 0.93
N ALA A 108 5.56 -3.92 1.83
CA ALA A 108 4.90 -3.30 2.95
C ALA A 108 3.87 -2.22 2.51
N LYS A 109 4.09 -1.53 1.39
CA LYS A 109 3.08 -0.62 0.80
C LYS A 109 1.87 -1.41 0.30
N TRP A 110 2.09 -2.51 -0.41
CA TRP A 110 1.02 -3.38 -0.89
C TRP A 110 0.17 -3.97 0.25
N ASP A 111 0.79 -4.38 1.34
CA ASP A 111 0.05 -4.91 2.50
C ASP A 111 -0.81 -3.83 3.16
N ARG A 112 -0.34 -2.57 3.22
CA ARG A 112 -1.19 -1.45 3.66
C ARG A 112 -2.38 -1.22 2.73
N LEU A 113 -2.16 -1.25 1.41
CA LEU A 113 -3.25 -1.09 0.42
C LEU A 113 -4.28 -2.22 0.51
N LYS A 114 -3.84 -3.46 0.75
CA LYS A 114 -4.75 -4.58 1.00
C LYS A 114 -5.61 -4.34 2.24
N GLY A 115 -5.04 -3.79 3.31
CA GLY A 115 -5.80 -3.38 4.50
C GLY A 115 -6.92 -2.40 4.17
N VAL A 116 -6.62 -1.36 3.41
CA VAL A 116 -7.62 -0.38 2.95
C VAL A 116 -8.72 -1.03 2.09
N LEU A 117 -8.36 -2.00 1.25
CA LEU A 117 -9.36 -2.70 0.43
C LEU A 117 -10.31 -3.55 1.28
N VAL A 118 -9.83 -4.15 2.37
CA VAL A 118 -10.67 -4.86 3.34
C VAL A 118 -11.63 -3.89 4.05
N GLU A 119 -11.16 -2.70 4.43
CA GLU A 119 -12.00 -1.66 5.02
C GLU A 119 -13.08 -1.18 4.04
N TYR A 120 -12.74 -1.04 2.75
CA TYR A 120 -13.70 -0.69 1.71
C TYR A 120 -14.78 -1.77 1.55
N GLY A 121 -14.42 -3.05 1.56
CA GLY A 121 -15.40 -4.14 1.56
C GLY A 121 -16.34 -4.12 2.79
N ALA A 122 -15.85 -3.69 3.95
CA ALA A 122 -16.69 -3.50 5.13
C ALA A 122 -17.69 -2.34 4.95
N LEU A 123 -17.26 -1.24 4.31
CA LEU A 123 -18.15 -0.12 3.97
C LEU A 123 -19.26 -0.51 3.00
N GLU A 124 -18.98 -1.36 2.01
CA GLU A 124 -20.02 -1.90 1.12
C GLU A 124 -21.08 -2.69 1.90
N GLY A 125 -20.66 -3.45 2.92
CA GLY A 125 -21.58 -4.14 3.83
C GLY A 125 -22.47 -3.16 4.62
N VAL A 126 -21.90 -2.06 5.12
CA VAL A 126 -22.66 -1.00 5.80
C VAL A 126 -23.65 -0.33 4.84
N MET A 127 -23.23 -0.01 3.62
CA MET A 127 -24.12 0.56 2.60
C MET A 127 -25.29 -0.38 2.30
N GLY A 128 -25.05 -1.68 2.18
CA GLY A 128 -26.10 -2.68 2.01
C GLY A 128 -27.11 -2.68 3.17
N ALA A 129 -26.63 -2.61 4.41
CA ALA A 129 -27.48 -2.53 5.59
C ALA A 129 -28.32 -1.24 5.64
N VAL A 130 -27.70 -0.10 5.30
CA VAL A 130 -28.41 1.19 5.19
C VAL A 130 -29.50 1.12 4.12
N GLN A 131 -29.21 0.52 2.96
CA GLN A 131 -30.19 0.38 1.88
C GLN A 131 -31.39 -0.48 2.31
N MET A 132 -31.17 -1.57 3.05
CA MET A 132 -32.27 -2.35 3.63
C MET A 132 -33.12 -1.51 4.59
N LYS A 133 -32.51 -0.70 5.45
CA LYS A 133 -33.24 0.18 6.37
C LYS A 133 -34.05 1.25 5.64
N ILE A 134 -33.54 1.78 4.53
CA ILE A 134 -34.29 2.71 3.69
C ILE A 134 -35.54 2.04 3.11
N GLU A 135 -35.43 0.81 2.60
CA GLU A 135 -36.58 0.09 2.05
C GLU A 135 -37.62 -0.30 3.12
N GLU A 136 -37.17 -0.62 4.34
CA GLU A 136 -38.04 -0.83 5.52
C GLU A 136 -38.84 0.44 5.84
N ILE A 137 -38.16 1.59 5.96
CA ILE A 137 -38.81 2.89 6.23
C ILE A 137 -39.78 3.26 5.11
N LYS A 138 -39.42 3.02 3.85
CA LYS A 138 -40.33 3.26 2.71
C LYS A 138 -41.56 2.36 2.76
N ALA A 139 -41.42 1.11 3.20
CA ALA A 139 -42.57 0.22 3.40
C ALA A 139 -43.50 0.75 4.50
N ASP A 140 -42.95 1.20 5.62
CA ASP A 140 -43.72 1.79 6.72
C ASP A 140 -44.43 3.08 6.30
N MET A 141 -43.76 3.94 5.52
CA MET A 141 -44.38 5.14 4.96
C MET A 141 -45.57 4.79 4.07
N ARG A 142 -45.44 3.82 3.16
CA ARG A 142 -46.55 3.35 2.32
C ARG A 142 -47.71 2.80 3.14
N ALA A 143 -47.41 2.06 4.22
CA ALA A 143 -48.44 1.55 5.13
C ALA A 143 -49.18 2.68 5.86
N ARG A 144 -48.46 3.73 6.28
CA ARG A 144 -49.07 4.93 6.88
C ARG A 144 -49.90 5.73 5.88
N ASP A 145 -49.42 5.93 4.65
CA ASP A 145 -50.17 6.64 3.61
C ASP A 145 -51.49 5.94 3.29
N GLU A 146 -51.50 4.61 3.28
CA GLU A 146 -52.71 3.80 3.10
C GLU A 146 -53.69 3.97 4.28
N GLN A 147 -53.21 4.06 5.52
CA GLN A 147 -54.05 4.38 6.68
C GLN A 147 -54.67 5.78 6.56
N VAL A 148 -53.87 6.78 6.17
CA VAL A 148 -54.34 8.15 5.94
C VAL A 148 -55.39 8.20 4.83
N ARG A 149 -55.18 7.46 3.74
CA ARG A 149 -56.15 7.35 2.63
C ARG A 149 -57.49 6.79 3.12
N ARG A 150 -57.49 5.69 3.90
CA ARG A 150 -58.71 5.10 4.47
C ARG A 150 -59.45 6.06 5.40
N LEU A 151 -58.71 6.78 6.24
CA LEU A 151 -59.30 7.79 7.12
C LEU A 151 -59.95 8.92 6.31
N ARG A 152 -59.29 9.39 5.25
CA ARG A 152 -59.85 10.40 4.34
C ARG A 152 -61.15 9.93 3.68
N GLU A 153 -61.17 8.71 3.15
CA GLU A 153 -62.37 8.13 2.53
C GLU A 153 -63.52 7.98 3.53
N CYS A 154 -63.23 7.60 4.77
CA CYS A 154 -64.21 7.54 5.84
C CYS A 154 -64.82 8.92 6.14
N VAL A 155 -63.97 9.95 6.26
CA VAL A 155 -64.40 11.34 6.50
C VAL A 155 -65.23 11.88 5.33
N GLU A 156 -64.80 11.66 4.09
CA GLU A 156 -65.56 12.07 2.91
C GLU A 156 -66.92 11.35 2.80
N GLY A 157 -66.97 10.07 3.19
CA GLY A 157 -68.21 9.30 3.27
C GLY A 157 -69.19 9.88 4.28
N LEU A 158 -68.71 10.24 5.48
CA LEU A 158 -69.52 10.91 6.51
C LEU A 158 -70.02 12.28 6.03
N TRP A 159 -69.20 13.03 5.29
CA TRP A 159 -69.59 14.33 4.74
C TRP A 159 -70.67 14.21 3.65
N LYS A 160 -70.52 13.27 2.71
CA LYS A 160 -71.47 13.06 1.61
C LYS A 160 -72.78 12.40 2.04
N GLY A 161 -72.78 11.68 3.16
CA GLY A 161 -73.96 10.97 3.69
C GLY A 161 -75.09 11.84 4.24
N GLY A 162 -75.03 13.17 4.10
CA GLY A 162 -76.17 14.05 4.40
C GLY A 162 -76.53 14.15 5.89
N VAL A 163 -75.65 13.76 6.82
CA VAL A 163 -75.90 13.86 8.28
C VAL A 163 -75.92 15.31 8.78
N TRP A 164 -75.86 16.30 7.88
CA TRP A 164 -75.83 17.73 8.20
C TRP A 164 -76.98 18.53 7.58
N GLU A 165 -77.93 17.90 6.88
CA GLU A 165 -79.16 18.57 6.43
C GLU A 165 -80.26 18.44 7.49
N GLU A 166 -80.11 19.18 8.60
CA GLU A 166 -81.21 19.81 9.36
C GLU A 166 -80.58 20.69 10.48
N GLU A 167 -80.10 21.86 10.08
CA GLU A 167 -79.57 22.89 10.98
C GLU A 167 -80.64 23.59 11.84
N GLU A 168 -81.93 23.27 11.68
CA GLU A 168 -83.02 23.93 12.41
C GLU A 168 -83.45 23.25 13.72
N GLU A 169 -82.85 22.11 14.09
CA GLU A 169 -83.06 21.47 15.40
C GLU A 169 -81.75 21.32 16.22
N ILE A 170 -80.76 22.19 15.98
CA ILE A 170 -79.49 22.26 16.72
C ILE A 170 -79.64 23.04 18.05
N GLY A 171 -80.67 22.68 18.81
CA GLY A 171 -80.76 23.00 20.25
C GLY A 171 -80.10 21.93 21.13
N ARG A 172 -79.66 20.81 20.54
CA ARG A 172 -79.10 19.67 21.28
C ARG A 172 -78.24 18.79 20.37
N VAL A 173 -77.26 19.37 19.68
CA VAL A 173 -76.21 18.54 19.06
C VAL A 173 -75.40 17.93 20.20
N ASP A 174 -75.54 16.63 20.34
CA ASP A 174 -74.86 15.81 21.34
C ASP A 174 -73.36 16.12 21.33
N GLY A 175 -72.84 16.61 22.46
CA GLY A 175 -71.44 17.05 22.59
C GLY A 175 -70.40 15.98 22.26
N THR A 176 -70.84 14.74 22.05
CA THR A 176 -70.03 13.59 21.65
C THR A 176 -69.49 13.70 20.23
N ALA A 177 -70.24 14.24 19.26
CA ALA A 177 -69.78 14.38 17.88
C ALA A 177 -68.72 15.49 17.74
N LEU A 178 -68.97 16.65 18.37
CA LEU A 178 -67.98 17.73 18.46
C LEU A 178 -66.74 17.32 19.26
N ALA A 179 -66.90 16.53 20.32
CA ALA A 179 -65.78 15.96 21.06
C ALA A 179 -64.94 15.02 20.18
N ALA A 180 -65.56 14.20 19.32
CA ALA A 180 -64.84 13.31 18.41
C ALA A 180 -64.02 14.08 17.35
N VAL A 181 -64.61 15.14 16.77
CA VAL A 181 -63.90 16.02 15.81
C VAL A 181 -62.74 16.74 16.49
N TRP A 182 -62.94 17.24 17.71
CA TRP A 182 -61.90 17.91 18.49
C TRP A 182 -60.78 16.94 18.91
N GLU A 183 -61.13 15.71 19.31
CA GLU A 183 -60.16 14.66 19.64
C GLU A 183 -59.34 14.26 18.39
N MET A 184 -59.96 14.19 17.22
CA MET A 184 -59.28 13.90 15.95
C MET A 184 -58.30 15.03 15.58
N LYS A 185 -58.72 16.30 15.70
CA LYS A 185 -57.84 17.46 15.49
C LYS A 185 -56.62 17.43 16.43
N ASN A 186 -56.83 17.09 17.71
CA ASN A 186 -55.75 16.98 18.68
C ASN A 186 -54.85 15.75 18.48
N LYS A 187 -55.35 14.68 17.85
CA LYS A 187 -54.51 13.55 17.42
C LYS A 187 -53.64 13.93 16.23
N ILE A 188 -54.17 14.69 15.28
CA ILE A 188 -53.40 15.19 14.12
C ILE A 188 -52.32 16.19 14.57
N ALA A 189 -52.64 17.13 15.46
CA ALA A 189 -51.67 18.08 15.99
C ALA A 189 -50.50 17.36 16.70
N ARG A 190 -50.81 16.43 17.62
CA ARG A 190 -49.77 15.61 18.30
C ARG A 190 -48.93 14.77 17.33
N TYR A 191 -49.51 14.33 16.23
CA TYR A 191 -48.79 13.59 15.21
C TYR A 191 -47.80 14.47 14.44
N ILE A 192 -48.18 15.71 14.11
CA ILE A 192 -47.30 16.70 13.46
C ILE A 192 -46.18 17.11 14.40
N ASP A 193 -46.49 17.37 15.67
CA ASP A 193 -45.51 17.75 16.69
C ASP A 193 -44.50 16.61 16.92
N GLY A 194 -44.98 15.35 17.02
CA GLY A 194 -44.10 14.19 17.14
C GLY A 194 -43.19 13.96 15.93
N TRP A 195 -43.62 14.34 14.73
CA TRP A 195 -42.75 14.37 13.54
C TRP A 195 -41.68 15.45 13.63
N GLY A 196 -42.04 16.65 14.10
CA GLY A 196 -41.11 17.72 14.36
C GLY A 196 -40.03 17.31 15.37
N ASP A 197 -40.43 16.68 16.47
CA ASP A 197 -39.52 16.20 17.52
C ASP A 197 -38.59 15.09 17.02
N ALA A 198 -39.09 14.13 16.24
CA ALA A 198 -38.28 13.06 15.67
C ALA A 198 -37.25 13.58 14.65
N VAL A 199 -37.63 14.57 13.82
CA VAL A 199 -36.71 15.23 12.88
C VAL A 199 -35.66 16.06 13.63
N ASN A 200 -36.07 16.75 14.69
CA ASN A 200 -35.16 17.54 15.54
C ASN A 200 -34.20 16.64 16.32
N GLU A 201 -34.65 15.51 16.86
CA GLU A 201 -33.81 14.54 17.57
C GLU A 201 -32.81 13.87 16.61
N TRP A 202 -33.25 13.50 15.40
CA TRP A 202 -32.38 12.96 14.37
C TRP A 202 -31.32 13.97 13.92
N GLY A 203 -31.72 15.22 13.70
CA GLY A 203 -30.79 16.32 13.39
C GLY A 203 -29.82 16.60 14.53
N ALA A 204 -30.29 16.63 15.78
CA ALA A 204 -29.45 16.83 16.96
C ALA A 204 -28.44 15.69 17.14
N ARG A 205 -28.82 14.43 16.89
CA ARG A 205 -27.90 13.28 16.93
C ARG A 205 -26.78 13.39 15.91
N ILE A 206 -27.09 13.81 14.68
CA ILE A 206 -26.07 14.01 13.63
C ILE A 206 -25.10 15.13 14.00
N ILE A 207 -25.59 16.21 14.62
CA ILE A 207 -24.78 17.37 15.02
C ILE A 207 -23.93 17.06 16.26
N PHE A 208 -24.49 16.39 17.28
CA PHE A 208 -23.82 16.16 18.57
C PHE A 208 -22.93 14.91 18.59
N GLU A 209 -23.21 13.87 17.81
CA GLU A 209 -22.35 12.68 17.76
C GLU A 209 -21.11 12.87 16.86
N GLY A 210 -20.91 14.04 16.25
CA GLY A 210 -19.63 14.47 15.67
C GLY A 210 -19.08 13.63 14.51
N LYS A 211 -19.87 12.74 13.92
CA LYS A 211 -19.47 11.86 12.80
C LYS A 211 -19.83 12.42 11.42
N VAL A 212 -19.61 13.70 11.20
CA VAL A 212 -19.59 14.25 9.83
C VAL A 212 -18.17 14.10 9.30
N HIS A 213 -17.78 12.87 8.97
CA HIS A 213 -16.41 12.56 8.55
C HIS A 213 -16.15 12.75 7.04
N SER A 214 -17.16 13.12 6.25
CA SER A 214 -16.99 13.28 4.80
C SER A 214 -17.69 14.52 4.23
N LYS A 215 -17.12 15.08 3.15
CA LYS A 215 -17.74 16.16 2.35
C LYS A 215 -19.11 15.78 1.77
N VAL A 216 -19.44 14.49 1.72
CA VAL A 216 -20.70 13.96 1.18
C VAL A 216 -21.85 14.21 2.15
N ASP A 217 -21.60 14.09 3.45
CA ASP A 217 -22.59 14.30 4.50
C ASP A 217 -23.05 15.76 4.58
N PHE A 218 -22.11 16.70 4.36
CA PHE A 218 -22.42 18.13 4.28
C PHE A 218 -23.30 18.45 3.06
N PHE A 219 -23.04 17.82 1.91
CA PHE A 219 -23.83 18.02 0.70
C PHE A 219 -25.26 17.46 0.82
N ALA A 220 -25.42 16.32 1.49
CA ALA A 220 -26.73 15.73 1.76
C ALA A 220 -27.57 16.63 2.69
N LEU A 221 -26.98 17.15 3.77
CA LEU A 221 -27.62 18.11 4.67
C LEU A 221 -27.99 19.41 3.96
N TRP A 222 -27.10 19.94 3.12
CA TRP A 222 -27.34 21.14 2.33
C TRP A 222 -28.47 20.96 1.29
N HIS A 223 -28.51 19.81 0.62
CA HIS A 223 -29.55 19.50 -0.35
C HIS A 223 -30.92 19.27 0.32
N TRP A 224 -30.94 18.67 1.51
CA TRP A 224 -32.16 18.55 2.33
C TRP A 224 -32.70 19.93 2.71
N PHE A 225 -31.81 20.81 3.18
CA PHE A 225 -32.18 22.18 3.57
C PHE A 225 -32.74 22.97 2.38
N LEU A 226 -32.10 22.90 1.19
CA LEU A 226 -32.57 23.62 0.01
C LEU A 226 -33.88 23.08 -0.59
N VAL A 227 -34.15 21.78 -0.48
CA VAL A 227 -35.33 21.17 -1.11
C VAL A 227 -36.56 21.20 -0.20
N LEU A 228 -36.38 20.94 1.10
CA LEU A 228 -37.52 20.80 2.01
C LEU A 228 -37.90 22.10 2.72
N PHE A 229 -36.96 23.01 2.94
CA PHE A 229 -37.26 24.30 3.56
C PHE A 229 -38.30 25.14 2.77
N PRO A 230 -38.25 25.20 1.42
CA PRO A 230 -39.28 25.93 0.65
C PRO A 230 -40.67 25.30 0.79
N TRP A 231 -40.77 23.98 0.86
CA TRP A 231 -42.05 23.28 1.00
C TRP A 231 -42.68 23.49 2.38
N VAL A 232 -41.87 23.48 3.44
CA VAL A 232 -42.33 23.81 4.80
C VAL A 232 -42.80 25.26 4.87
N LEU A 233 -42.08 26.19 4.23
CA LEU A 233 -42.47 27.59 4.16
C LEU A 233 -43.80 27.79 3.40
N VAL A 234 -43.98 27.10 2.28
CA VAL A 234 -45.23 27.14 1.50
C VAL A 234 -46.39 26.56 2.31
N MET A 235 -46.19 25.46 3.03
CA MET A 235 -47.22 24.88 3.90
C MET A 235 -47.62 25.84 5.03
N LEU A 236 -46.67 26.52 5.67
CA LEU A 236 -46.94 27.52 6.71
C LEU A 236 -47.67 28.75 6.15
N LEU A 237 -47.32 29.18 4.93
CA LEU A 237 -48.02 30.28 4.26
C LEU A 237 -49.43 29.89 3.80
N CYS A 238 -49.64 28.68 3.31
CA CYS A 238 -50.98 28.18 3.01
C CYS A 238 -51.84 28.02 4.27
N TRP A 239 -51.22 27.64 5.40
CA TRP A 239 -51.91 27.57 6.69
C TRP A 239 -52.35 28.95 7.18
N SER A 240 -51.54 29.99 7.02
CA SER A 240 -51.92 31.34 7.43
C SER A 240 -53.01 31.96 6.56
N TRP A 241 -53.13 31.56 5.30
CA TRP A 241 -54.15 32.03 4.36
C TRP A 241 -55.50 31.32 4.48
N THR A 242 -55.53 30.10 5.03
CA THR A 242 -56.77 29.32 5.18
C THR A 242 -57.45 29.51 6.54
N LEU A 243 -56.81 30.21 7.47
CA LEU A 243 -57.48 30.69 8.67
C LEU A 243 -58.32 31.91 8.28
N PRO A 244 -59.67 31.83 8.33
CA PRO A 244 -60.48 33.02 8.13
C PRO A 244 -60.08 34.04 9.19
N SER A 245 -59.69 35.23 8.74
CA SER A 245 -59.46 36.38 9.60
C SER A 245 -60.76 36.65 10.36
N VAL A 246 -60.85 36.13 11.59
CA VAL A 246 -61.92 36.47 12.51
C VAL A 246 -61.70 37.95 12.82
N SER A 247 -62.45 38.82 12.14
CA SER A 247 -62.47 40.24 12.46
C SER A 247 -62.97 40.35 13.90
N ALA A 248 -62.22 41.07 14.73
CA ALA A 248 -62.52 41.26 16.15
C ALA A 248 -63.79 42.10 16.42
N GLU A 249 -64.65 42.31 15.43
CA GLU A 249 -65.84 43.18 15.51
C GLU A 249 -67.15 42.45 15.87
N GLN A 250 -67.15 41.12 16.02
CA GLN A 250 -68.37 40.36 16.38
C GLN A 250 -68.52 39.97 17.86
N LEU A 251 -67.65 40.45 18.75
CA LEU A 251 -67.84 40.31 20.20
C LEU A 251 -68.37 41.62 20.81
N TYR A 252 -69.58 42.03 20.41
CA TYR A 252 -70.37 43.01 21.16
C TYR A 252 -71.57 42.29 21.78
N ILE A 253 -71.42 41.91 23.06
CA ILE A 253 -72.52 41.45 23.91
C ILE A 253 -73.09 42.71 24.57
N PRO A 254 -74.32 43.15 24.29
CA PRO A 254 -74.93 44.22 25.07
C PRO A 254 -75.33 43.64 26.44
N GLY A 255 -74.95 44.37 27.50
CA GLY A 255 -75.41 44.13 28.86
C GLY A 255 -76.82 44.68 29.11
#